data_AF-A0A6N9UN04-F1
#
_entry.id   AF-A0A6N9UN04-F1
#
_cell.length_a   1.000
_cell.length_b   1.000
_cell.length_c   1.000
_cell.angle_alpha   90.00
_cell.angle_beta   90.00
_cell.angle_gamma   90.00
#
_symmetry.space_group_name_H-M   'P 1'
#
loop_
_entity.id
_entity.type
_entity.pdbx_description
1 polymer ?
#
loop_
_entity_poly.entity_id
_entity_poly.type
_entity_poly.pdbx_seq_one_letter_code
_entity_poly.pdbx_strand_id
1 'polypeptide(L)'
;TTELTARELRSRGLELPGLVIGSWPGSPDLAARCNLADLPDVSGAPLLGAVPAGAGSLVPAGFRSAAPRWLAPPLHGTWDAEAFGTRHGA
;
A
#
# COMPACT_ATOMS: atom_id res chain seq x y z
N THR A 1 -10.69 -6.30 -6.76
CA THR A 1 -9.76 -6.77 -7.80
C THR A 1 -8.50 -7.40 -7.22
N THR A 2 -7.99 -6.91 -6.09
CA THR A 2 -6.78 -7.46 -5.44
C THR A 2 -6.84 -8.97 -5.19
N GLU A 3 -7.95 -9.49 -4.65
CA GLU A 3 -8.13 -10.95 -4.45
C GLU A 3 -7.95 -11.71 -5.76
N LEU A 4 -8.70 -11.33 -6.81
CA LEU A 4 -8.62 -11.95 -8.13
C LEU A 4 -7.17 -11.96 -8.66
N THR A 5 -6.46 -10.83 -8.58
CA THR A 5 -5.06 -10.76 -9.02
C THR A 5 -4.15 -11.68 -8.19
N ALA A 6 -4.28 -11.68 -6.86
CA ALA A 6 -3.48 -12.52 -5.98
C ALA A 6 -3.74 -14.02 -6.23
N ARG A 7 -4.99 -14.40 -6.45
CA ARG A 7 -5.38 -15.77 -6.80
C ARG A 7 -4.79 -16.20 -8.14
N GLU A 8 -4.80 -15.34 -9.15
CA GLU A 8 -4.22 -15.67 -10.47
C GLU A 8 -2.70 -15.74 -10.46
N LEU A 9 -2.00 -14.96 -9.61
CA LEU A 9 -0.56 -15.13 -9.40
C LEU A 9 -0.27 -16.50 -8.76
N ARG A 10 -1.03 -16.85 -7.72
CA ARG A 10 -0.88 -18.12 -7.00
C ARG A 10 -1.18 -19.33 -7.87
N SER A 11 -2.21 -19.28 -8.71
CA SER A 11 -2.57 -20.38 -9.62
C SER A 11 -1.47 -20.67 -10.66
N ARG A 12 -0.60 -19.68 -10.91
CA ARG A 12 0.54 -19.78 -11.83
C ARG A 12 1.87 -20.05 -11.12
N GLY A 13 1.87 -20.22 -9.80
CA GLY A 13 3.09 -20.40 -9.01
C GLY A 13 3.97 -19.15 -8.95
N LEU A 14 3.41 -17.97 -9.19
CA LEU A 14 4.12 -16.69 -9.10
C LEU A 14 4.04 -16.14 -7.68
N GLU A 15 5.18 -15.69 -7.16
CA GLU A 15 5.25 -15.07 -5.84
C GLU A 15 4.63 -13.66 -5.88
N LEU A 16 3.80 -13.36 -4.86
CA LEU A 16 3.30 -12.01 -4.58
C LEU A 16 4.05 -11.46 -3.36
N PRO A 17 5.13 -10.68 -3.54
CA PRO A 17 5.95 -10.22 -2.42
C PRO A 17 5.22 -9.24 -1.49
N GLY A 18 4.17 -8.59 -1.99
CA GLY A 18 3.33 -7.67 -1.23
C GLY A 18 2.56 -6.71 -2.11
N LEU A 19 1.83 -5.81 -1.47
CA LEU A 19 0.96 -4.83 -2.12
C LEU A 19 1.36 -3.40 -1.79
N VAL A 20 1.18 -2.49 -2.74
CA VAL A 20 1.29 -1.05 -2.50
C VAL A 20 -0.02 -0.38 -2.87
N ILE A 21 -0.59 0.39 -1.95
CA ILE A 21 -1.74 1.23 -2.25
C ILE A 21 -1.28 2.41 -3.09
N GLY A 22 -1.68 2.45 -4.37
CA GLY A 22 -1.18 3.43 -5.33
C GLY A 22 -1.67 4.86 -5.13
N SER A 23 -2.73 5.07 -4.34
CA SER A 23 -3.26 6.39 -4.01
C SER A 23 -4.04 6.33 -2.69
N TRP A 24 -3.46 6.85 -1.61
CA TRP A 24 -4.05 6.93 -0.29
C TRP A 24 -4.56 8.36 -0.02
N PRO A 25 -5.87 8.55 0.23
CA PRO A 25 -6.44 9.87 0.45
C PRO A 25 -5.97 10.49 1.78
N GLY A 26 -5.90 11.83 1.83
CA GLY A 26 -5.63 12.55 3.08
C GLY A 26 -6.74 12.38 4.13
N SER A 27 -7.97 12.17 3.68
CA SER A 27 -9.15 11.84 4.49
C SER A 27 -9.78 10.56 3.95
N PRO A 28 -9.37 9.38 4.42
CA PRO A 28 -9.95 8.12 3.97
C PRO A 28 -11.42 8.04 4.39
N ASP A 29 -12.29 7.55 3.50
CA ASP A 29 -13.67 7.22 3.82
C ASP A 29 -13.77 5.81 4.42
N LEU A 30 -14.99 5.36 4.75
CA LEU A 30 -15.18 4.04 5.34
C LEU A 30 -14.66 2.93 4.42
N ALA A 31 -14.91 3.04 3.11
CA ALA A 31 -14.48 2.04 2.15
C ALA A 31 -12.94 1.91 2.11
N ALA A 32 -12.21 3.03 2.11
CA ALA A 32 -10.75 3.03 2.15
C ALA A 32 -10.20 2.37 3.43
N ARG A 33 -10.85 2.58 4.58
CA ARG A 33 -10.43 2.01 5.87
C ARG A 33 -10.74 0.52 5.98
N CYS A 34 -11.94 0.09 5.54
CA CYS A 34 -12.27 -1.33 5.43
C CYS A 34 -11.31 -2.05 4.48
N ASN A 35 -11.06 -1.48 3.29
CA ASN A 35 -10.10 -2.05 2.36
C ASN A 35 -8.70 -2.17 2.98
N LEU A 36 -8.23 -1.15 3.71
CA LEU A 36 -6.93 -1.21 4.37
C LEU A 36 -6.81 -2.41 5.31
N ALA A 37 -7.85 -2.69 6.09
CA ALA A 37 -7.89 -3.83 7.01
C ALA A 37 -7.94 -5.17 6.26
N ASP A 38 -8.73 -5.26 5.18
CA ASP A 38 -8.99 -6.52 4.48
C ASP A 38 -7.88 -6.92 3.49
N LEU A 39 -7.10 -5.95 2.97
CA LEU A 39 -6.12 -6.17 1.90
C LEU A 39 -5.09 -7.28 2.19
N PRO A 40 -4.46 -7.36 3.38
CA PRO A 40 -3.55 -8.45 3.71
C PRO A 40 -4.22 -9.83 3.63
N ASP A 41 -5.45 -9.94 4.15
CA ASP A 41 -6.18 -11.20 4.24
C ASP A 41 -6.63 -11.69 2.86
N VAL A 42 -7.23 -10.82 2.06
CA VAL A 42 -7.76 -11.20 0.74
C VAL A 42 -6.67 -11.47 -0.30
N SER A 43 -5.47 -10.92 -0.11
CA SER A 43 -4.33 -11.15 -1.00
C SER A 43 -3.41 -12.27 -0.52
N GLY A 44 -3.37 -12.53 0.78
CA GLY A 44 -2.36 -13.40 1.40
C GLY A 44 -0.95 -12.83 1.30
N ALA A 45 -0.80 -11.50 1.22
CA ALA A 45 0.47 -10.81 1.06
C ALA A 45 0.51 -9.53 1.91
N PRO A 46 1.68 -9.13 2.43
CA PRO A 46 1.79 -7.94 3.28
C PRO A 46 1.60 -6.65 2.49
N LEU A 47 1.19 -5.58 3.18
CA LEU A 47 1.34 -4.23 2.64
C LEU A 47 2.81 -3.81 2.71
N LEU A 48 3.33 -3.29 1.61
CA LEU A 48 4.67 -2.75 1.46
C LEU A 48 4.67 -1.24 1.23
N GLY A 49 3.51 -0.59 1.26
CA GLY A 49 3.45 0.85 1.14
C GLY A 49 2.06 1.42 0.85
N ALA A 50 1.97 2.73 1.01
CA ALA A 50 0.81 3.54 0.65
C ALA A 50 1.29 4.89 0.12
N VAL A 51 1.08 5.14 -1.17
CA VAL A 51 1.47 6.38 -1.86
C VAL A 51 0.38 7.42 -1.64
N PRO A 52 0.68 8.64 -1.15
CA PRO A 52 -0.32 9.69 -0.97
C PRO A 52 -1.00 10.08 -2.30
N ALA A 53 -2.30 10.34 -2.23
CA ALA A 53 -3.03 10.92 -3.35
C ALA A 53 -2.37 12.24 -3.80
N GLY A 54 -2.22 12.42 -5.11
CA GLY A 54 -1.55 13.59 -5.68
C GLY A 54 -0.02 13.52 -5.69
N ALA A 55 0.60 12.43 -5.24
CA ALA A 55 2.06 12.27 -5.30
C ALA A 55 2.65 12.49 -6.70
N GLY A 56 1.93 12.08 -7.75
CA GLY A 56 2.34 12.29 -9.15
C GLY A 56 2.41 13.76 -9.59
N SER A 57 1.82 14.69 -8.83
CA SER A 57 1.87 16.13 -9.11
C SER A 57 3.01 16.85 -8.38
N LEU A 58 3.75 16.15 -7.52
CA LEU A 58 4.89 16.74 -6.83
C LEU A 58 6.01 17.08 -7.81
N VAL A 59 6.68 18.22 -7.60
CA VAL A 59 7.93 18.51 -8.31
C VAL A 59 8.98 17.43 -7.99
N PRO A 60 9.92 17.15 -8.91
CA PRO A 60 10.85 16.02 -8.76
C PRO A 60 11.65 16.01 -7.45
N ALA A 61 12.02 17.17 -6.91
CA ALA A 61 12.69 17.27 -5.62
C ALA A 61 11.77 16.88 -4.45
N GLY A 62 10.52 17.33 -4.47
CA GLY A 62 9.52 16.99 -3.46
C GLY A 62 9.16 15.51 -3.48
N PHE A 63 8.98 14.93 -4.67
CA PHE A 63 8.74 13.50 -4.83
C PHE A 63 9.89 12.66 -4.24
N ARG A 64 11.14 12.93 -4.64
CA ARG A 64 12.31 12.18 -4.16
C ARG A 64 12.50 12.27 -2.65
N SER A 65 12.24 13.44 -2.06
CA SER A 65 12.34 13.64 -0.61
C SER A 65 11.24 12.89 0.16
N ALA A 66 10.03 12.80 -0.40
CA ALA A 66 8.90 12.17 0.28
C ALA A 66 8.80 10.66 0.05
N ALA A 67 9.23 10.15 -1.10
CA ALA A 67 9.06 8.76 -1.53
C ALA A 67 9.54 7.69 -0.53
N PRO A 68 10.68 7.85 0.17
CA PRO A 68 11.11 6.85 1.16
C PRO A 68 10.06 6.60 2.25
N ARG A 69 9.24 7.60 2.60
CA ARG A 69 8.21 7.48 3.65
C ARG A 69 6.93 6.78 3.18
N TRP A 70 6.84 6.38 1.92
CA TRP A 70 5.65 5.73 1.34
C TRP A 70 5.82 4.22 1.17
N LEU A 71 7.07 3.73 1.20
CA LEU A 71 7.44 2.35 0.90
C LEU A 71 8.13 1.70 2.10
N ALA A 72 7.92 0.40 2.28
CA ALA A 72 8.50 -0.39 3.35
C ALA A 72 10.00 -0.68 3.11
N PRO A 73 10.75 -1.15 4.14
CA PRO A 73 12.17 -1.49 3.99
C PRO A 73 12.51 -2.46 2.86
N PRO A 74 11.70 -3.50 2.52
CA PRO A 74 11.95 -4.35 1.35
C PRO A 74 11.99 -3.60 0.01
N LEU A 75 11.42 -2.39 -0.04
CA LEU A 75 11.41 -1.49 -1.19
C LEU A 75 12.29 -0.23 -0.94
N HIS A 76 13.25 -0.32 -0.03
CA HIS A 76 14.21 0.74 0.33
C HIS A 76 13.59 2.02 0.91
N GLY A 77 12.42 1.92 1.55
CA GLY A 77 11.81 3.02 2.27
C GLY A 77 11.84 2.84 3.80
N THR A 78 11.05 3.66 4.49
CA THR A 78 10.96 3.77 5.94
C THR A 78 9.51 3.67 6.44
N TRP A 79 8.58 3.28 5.57
CA TRP A 79 7.16 3.14 5.91
C TRP A 79 6.92 1.89 6.76
N ASP A 80 6.00 1.99 7.71
CA ASP A 80 5.65 0.94 8.66
C ASP A 80 4.17 0.58 8.51
N ALA A 81 3.89 -0.70 8.25
CA ALA A 81 2.53 -1.18 7.98
C ALA A 81 1.64 -1.16 9.22
N GLU A 82 2.20 -1.52 10.38
CA GLU A 82 1.46 -1.59 11.65
C GLU A 82 1.05 -0.18 12.09
N ALA A 83 2.02 0.74 12.14
CA ALA A 83 1.78 2.14 12.48
C ALA A 83 0.80 2.81 11.50
N PHE A 84 0.86 2.44 10.22
CA PHE A 84 -0.10 2.91 9.23
C PHE A 84 -1.51 2.37 9.48
N GLY A 85 -1.64 1.08 9.78
CA GLY A 85 -2.88 0.43 10.16
C GLY A 85 -3.51 1.06 11.40
N THR A 86 -2.74 1.27 12.48
CA THR A 86 -3.23 1.92 13.70
C THR A 86 -3.76 3.34 13.44
N ARG A 87 -3.11 4.10 12.56
CA ARG A 87 -3.51 5.48 12.26
C ARG A 87 -4.80 5.58 11.44
N HIS A 88 -5.08 4.58 10.61
CA HIS A 88 -6.11 4.66 9.58
C HIS A 88 -7.19 3.57 9.65
N GLY A 89 -7.03 2.54 10.47
CA GLY A 89 -7.87 1.35 10.53
C GLY A 89 -9.11 1.44 11.43
N ALA A 90 -9.67 2.63 11.63
CA ALA A 90 -10.90 2.84 12.42
C ALA A 90 -12.16 2.94 11.55
#